data_AF-S5XUZ4-F1
#
_entry.id   AF-S5XUZ4-F1
#
_cell.length_a   1.000
_cell.length_b   1.000
_cell.length_c   1.000
_cell.angle_alpha   90.00
_cell.angle_beta   90.00
_cell.angle_gamma   90.00
#
_symmetry.space_group_name_H-M   'P 1'
#
loop_
_entity.id
_entity.type
_entity.pdbx_description
1 polymer ?
#
loop_
_entity_poly.entity_id
_entity_poly.type
_entity_poly.pdbx_seq_one_letter_code
_entity_poly.pdbx_strand_id
1 'polypeptide(L)'
;MSRREGDPVTLIGMSEDPEESPDLSVPEVWRGVQAALSAELAATAFAVGQLDADLAAMPPDLRAGALRRLALREADAVLRAEGHALSPEDLAAELLDAAGPEDAEALRFARWAVRRFEGRGREADVGQSNPLRAFLGLHRSSDGLGQGARRLLGADFDAAAAEFLQRIDAAGLHPFARGPLARLLWRLAGLSPAEIAAEATVWVGCDAARGCPALSFLPCGAAQHRLLVEVGAPQDRLHRHLEALRAGAVEARHHLAAVRGWHQAALAEAGAIKGQNPGRILAVLAAHPLMHTADVATRAEVSRITAERLLARLAEMGLVREATGAKRFRLWGARLR
;
A
#
# COMPACT_ATOMS: atom_id res chain seq x y z
N MET A 1 -75.88 -31.99 0.81
CA MET A 1 -75.08 -32.00 -0.44
C MET A 1 -75.11 -30.60 -1.05
N SER A 2 -74.03 -30.20 -1.72
CA SER A 2 -73.63 -28.84 -2.18
C SER A 2 -73.02 -27.97 -1.08
N ARG A 3 -71.69 -27.86 -0.95
CA ARG A 3 -70.62 -27.26 -1.82
C ARG A 3 -70.75 -25.74 -2.04
N ARG A 4 -69.78 -25.06 -1.41
CA ARG A 4 -68.95 -23.92 -1.83
C ARG A 4 -69.65 -22.60 -2.17
N GLU A 5 -69.31 -21.57 -1.41
CA GLU A 5 -68.89 -20.29 -1.97
C GLU A 5 -67.82 -19.72 -1.03
N GLY A 6 -66.61 -19.52 -1.57
CA GLY A 6 -65.45 -19.03 -0.83
C GLY A 6 -65.36 -17.52 -0.98
N ASP A 7 -65.09 -16.85 0.14
CA ASP A 7 -64.69 -15.44 0.13
C ASP A 7 -63.39 -15.26 -0.67
N PRO A 8 -63.29 -14.25 -1.53
CA PRO A 8 -62.05 -13.93 -2.21
C PRO A 8 -61.08 -13.32 -1.20
N VAL A 9 -60.04 -14.07 -0.84
CA VAL A 9 -58.83 -13.50 -0.27
C VAL A 9 -58.27 -12.53 -1.32
N THR A 10 -58.36 -11.24 -1.04
CA THR A 10 -57.63 -10.22 -1.78
C THR A 10 -56.15 -10.50 -1.62
N LEU A 11 -55.56 -11.18 -2.60
CA LEU A 11 -54.13 -11.22 -2.83
C LEU A 11 -53.70 -9.78 -3.07
N ILE A 12 -53.16 -9.15 -2.01
CA ILE A 12 -52.34 -7.95 -2.13
C ILE A 12 -51.24 -8.30 -3.13
N GLY A 13 -51.24 -7.61 -4.26
CA GLY A 13 -50.21 -7.75 -5.28
C GLY A 13 -48.85 -7.51 -4.65
N MET A 14 -48.09 -8.58 -4.45
CA MET A 14 -46.65 -8.53 -4.42
C MET A 14 -46.18 -8.30 -5.86
N SER A 15 -46.29 -7.06 -6.34
CA SER A 15 -45.41 -6.59 -7.42
C SER A 15 -44.13 -6.07 -6.76
N GLU A 16 -43.35 -6.98 -6.19
CA GLU A 16 -41.91 -6.76 -6.14
C GLU A 16 -41.40 -7.24 -7.50
N ASP A 17 -41.47 -6.36 -8.50
CA ASP A 17 -40.53 -6.47 -9.61
C ASP A 17 -39.14 -6.46 -8.95
N PRO A 18 -38.29 -7.49 -9.16
CA PRO A 18 -36.94 -7.43 -8.63
C PRO A 18 -36.27 -6.25 -9.33
N GLU A 19 -36.08 -5.13 -8.63
CA GLU A 19 -35.26 -4.03 -9.11
C GLU A 19 -33.95 -4.65 -9.57
N GLU A 20 -33.74 -4.65 -10.88
CA GLU A 20 -32.58 -5.25 -11.51
C GLU A 20 -31.35 -4.59 -10.87
N SER A 21 -30.57 -5.39 -10.13
CA SER A 21 -29.41 -4.86 -9.41
C SER A 21 -28.50 -4.15 -10.41
N PRO A 22 -28.13 -2.89 -10.18
CA PRO A 22 -27.43 -2.10 -11.18
C PRO A 22 -26.13 -2.80 -11.59
N ASP A 23 -25.81 -2.81 -12.89
CA ASP A 23 -24.52 -3.33 -13.36
C ASP A 23 -23.39 -2.44 -12.83
N LEU A 24 -22.65 -2.99 -11.86
CA LEU A 24 -21.56 -2.27 -11.20
C LEU A 24 -20.35 -2.05 -12.10
N SER A 25 -20.29 -2.71 -13.26
CA SER A 25 -19.22 -2.50 -14.25
C SER A 25 -19.38 -1.18 -15.02
N VAL A 26 -20.56 -0.56 -14.91
CA VAL A 26 -20.95 0.68 -15.62
C VAL A 26 -20.43 1.92 -14.86
N PRO A 27 -19.56 2.76 -15.46
CA PRO A 27 -19.00 3.93 -14.80
C PRO A 27 -20.03 4.96 -14.31
N GLU A 28 -21.16 5.08 -14.99
CA GLU A 28 -22.26 6.00 -14.66
C GLU A 28 -22.79 5.80 -13.24
N VAL A 29 -22.91 4.54 -12.80
CA VAL A 29 -23.35 4.19 -11.44
C VAL A 29 -22.41 4.81 -10.42
N TRP A 30 -21.10 4.70 -10.64
CA TRP A 30 -20.08 5.24 -9.74
C TRP A 30 -19.99 6.77 -9.78
N ARG A 31 -20.27 7.41 -10.93
CA ARG A 31 -20.32 8.86 -11.03
C ARG A 31 -21.43 9.46 -10.17
N GLY A 32 -22.61 8.84 -10.16
CA GLY A 32 -23.71 9.24 -9.27
C GLY A 32 -23.34 9.11 -7.79
N VAL A 33 -22.71 7.98 -7.42
CA VAL A 33 -22.26 7.73 -6.05
C VAL A 33 -21.16 8.72 -5.62
N GLN A 34 -20.19 9.01 -6.50
CA GLN A 34 -19.16 10.01 -6.23
C GLN A 34 -19.76 11.39 -5.95
N ALA A 35 -20.76 11.81 -6.72
CA ALA A 35 -21.45 13.09 -6.50
C ALA A 35 -22.14 13.11 -5.13
N ALA A 36 -22.81 12.03 -4.75
CA ALA A 36 -23.46 11.88 -3.45
C ALA A 36 -22.46 11.90 -2.28
N LEU A 37 -21.24 11.38 -2.47
CA LEU A 37 -20.18 11.35 -1.46
C LEU A 37 -19.16 12.51 -1.61
N SER A 38 -19.55 13.61 -2.24
CA SER A 38 -18.65 14.75 -2.51
C SER A 38 -18.02 15.36 -1.24
N ALA A 39 -18.76 15.44 -0.14
CA ALA A 39 -18.24 15.92 1.14
C ALA A 39 -17.15 14.99 1.72
N GLU A 40 -17.36 13.68 1.61
CA GLU A 40 -16.37 12.68 2.05
C GLU A 40 -15.13 12.70 1.17
N LEU A 41 -15.32 12.81 -0.15
CA LEU A 41 -14.24 12.94 -1.11
C LEU A 41 -13.39 14.19 -0.82
N ALA A 42 -14.02 15.32 -0.49
CA ALA A 42 -13.32 16.54 -0.09
C ALA A 42 -12.53 16.36 1.22
N ALA A 43 -13.10 15.68 2.21
CA ALA A 43 -12.40 15.37 3.47
C ALA A 43 -11.21 14.42 3.24
N THR A 44 -11.36 13.42 2.38
CA THR A 44 -10.27 12.53 1.97
C THR A 44 -9.18 13.31 1.24
N ALA A 45 -9.53 14.19 0.30
CA ALA A 45 -8.57 15.03 -0.41
C ALA A 45 -7.80 15.96 0.53
N PHE A 46 -8.47 16.53 1.53
CA PHE A 46 -7.80 17.35 2.54
C PHE A 46 -6.78 16.56 3.37
N ALA A 47 -7.14 15.35 3.82
CA ALA A 47 -6.23 14.49 4.59
C ALA A 47 -5.02 14.02 3.76
N VAL A 48 -5.27 13.59 2.52
CA VAL A 48 -4.21 13.17 1.58
C VAL A 48 -3.31 14.36 1.23
N GLY A 49 -3.89 15.53 0.96
CA GLY A 49 -3.13 16.75 0.67
C GLY A 49 -2.21 17.17 1.81
N GLN A 50 -2.61 16.98 3.07
CA GLN A 50 -1.72 17.22 4.21
C GLN A 50 -0.55 16.23 4.27
N LEU A 51 -0.78 14.95 3.98
CA LEU A 51 0.30 13.96 3.93
C LEU A 51 1.27 14.26 2.78
N ASP A 52 0.74 14.58 1.61
CA ASP A 52 1.54 14.92 0.43
C ASP A 52 2.38 16.18 0.69
N ALA A 53 1.77 17.24 1.24
CA ALA A 53 2.48 18.46 1.60
C ALA A 53 3.57 18.23 2.66
N ASP A 54 3.30 17.41 3.68
CA ASP A 54 4.29 17.04 4.69
C ASP A 54 5.51 16.35 4.05
N LEU A 55 5.30 15.46 3.07
CA LEU A 55 6.38 14.79 2.34
C LEU A 55 7.09 15.74 1.37
N ALA A 56 6.35 16.58 0.64
CA ALA A 56 6.88 17.56 -0.30
C ALA A 56 7.78 18.59 0.40
N ALA A 57 7.53 18.89 1.67
CA ALA A 57 8.38 19.77 2.47
C ALA A 57 9.69 19.11 2.94
N MET A 58 9.82 17.78 2.87
CA MET A 58 11.03 17.08 3.33
C MET A 58 12.16 17.19 2.29
N PRO A 59 13.43 17.23 2.74
CA PRO A 59 14.60 16.99 1.88
C PRO A 59 14.51 15.65 1.14
N PRO A 60 15.08 15.52 -0.07
CA PRO A 60 14.94 14.32 -0.90
C PRO A 60 15.25 13.00 -0.20
N ASP A 61 16.35 12.92 0.56
CA ASP A 61 16.73 11.69 1.26
C ASP A 61 15.75 11.31 2.38
N LEU A 62 15.29 12.31 3.15
CA LEU A 62 14.29 12.10 4.21
C LEU A 62 12.94 11.72 3.61
N ARG A 63 12.57 12.31 2.47
CA ARG A 63 11.35 11.97 1.74
C ARG A 63 11.40 10.54 1.23
N ALA A 64 12.51 10.12 0.62
CA ALA A 64 12.71 8.75 0.16
C ALA A 64 12.63 7.75 1.34
N GLY A 65 13.22 8.11 2.47
CA GLY A 65 13.10 7.38 3.73
C GLY A 65 11.67 7.23 4.25
N ALA A 66 10.94 8.33 4.27
CA ALA A 66 9.54 8.38 4.69
C ALA A 66 8.66 7.54 3.76
N LEU A 67 8.80 7.67 2.44
CA LEU A 67 8.10 6.86 1.45
C LEU A 67 8.42 5.37 1.61
N ARG A 68 9.70 5.00 1.82
CA ARG A 68 10.09 3.61 2.09
C ARG A 68 9.39 3.05 3.33
N ARG A 69 9.33 3.82 4.42
CA ARG A 69 8.64 3.40 5.65
C ARG A 69 7.16 3.12 5.41
N LEU A 70 6.49 4.04 4.72
CA LEU A 70 5.08 3.87 4.37
C LEU A 70 4.88 2.67 3.45
N ALA A 71 5.73 2.49 2.43
CA ALA A 71 5.66 1.39 1.49
C ALA A 71 5.83 0.02 2.15
N LEU A 72 6.77 -0.10 3.11
CA LEU A 72 6.97 -1.34 3.89
C LEU A 72 5.73 -1.68 4.72
N ARG A 73 5.15 -0.68 5.41
CA ARG A 73 3.93 -0.86 6.21
C ARG A 73 2.74 -1.24 5.34
N GLU A 74 2.62 -0.64 4.16
CA GLU A 74 1.52 -0.93 3.25
C GLU A 74 1.64 -2.32 2.63
N ALA A 75 2.85 -2.71 2.20
CA ALA A 75 3.10 -4.06 1.67
C ALA A 75 2.80 -5.13 2.71
N ASP A 76 3.17 -4.90 3.97
CA ASP A 76 2.80 -5.75 5.11
C ASP A 76 1.27 -5.85 5.28
N ALA A 77 0.57 -4.71 5.25
CA ALA A 77 -0.88 -4.68 5.39
C ALA A 77 -1.61 -5.41 4.25
N VAL A 78 -1.11 -5.31 3.02
CA VAL A 78 -1.65 -6.04 1.85
C VAL A 78 -1.44 -7.55 2.02
N LEU A 79 -0.23 -7.98 2.41
CA LEU A 79 0.05 -9.40 2.65
C LEU A 79 -0.83 -9.99 3.77
N ARG A 80 -1.00 -9.26 4.88
CA ARG A 80 -1.89 -9.69 5.97
C ARG A 80 -3.33 -9.82 5.52
N ALA A 81 -3.79 -8.92 4.65
CA ALA A 81 -5.13 -8.97 4.11
C ALA A 81 -5.38 -10.23 3.27
N GLU A 82 -4.34 -10.78 2.63
CA GLU A 82 -4.38 -12.06 1.90
C GLU A 82 -4.10 -13.29 2.78
N GLY A 83 -3.87 -13.11 4.08
CA GLY A 83 -3.61 -14.21 5.00
C GLY A 83 -2.13 -14.59 5.17
N HIS A 84 -1.21 -13.83 4.58
CA HIS A 84 0.23 -14.00 4.83
C HIS A 84 0.66 -13.17 6.05
N ALA A 85 1.36 -13.81 7.01
CA ALA A 85 1.88 -13.14 8.20
C ALA A 85 3.38 -12.85 8.05
N LEU A 86 3.74 -11.73 7.44
CA LEU A 86 5.06 -11.12 7.64
C LEU A 86 4.89 -9.92 8.60
N SER A 87 5.95 -9.42 9.23
CA SER A 87 5.95 -8.08 9.86
C SER A 87 6.73 -7.09 9.01
N PRO A 88 6.51 -5.76 9.10
CA PRO A 88 7.28 -4.79 8.33
C PRO A 88 8.79 -4.88 8.58
N GLU A 89 9.17 -5.26 9.82
CA GLU A 89 10.53 -5.53 10.23
C GLU A 89 11.10 -6.79 9.58
N ASP A 90 10.33 -7.88 9.57
CA ASP A 90 10.74 -9.13 8.92
C ASP A 90 10.88 -8.91 7.42
N LEU A 91 9.93 -8.19 6.82
CA LEU A 91 9.99 -7.80 5.43
C LEU A 91 11.23 -6.94 5.14
N ALA A 92 11.50 -5.92 5.94
CA ALA A 92 12.68 -5.08 5.76
C ALA A 92 13.98 -5.88 5.96
N ALA A 93 14.00 -6.85 6.86
CA ALA A 93 15.15 -7.72 7.09
C ALA A 93 15.41 -8.70 5.95
N GLU A 94 14.36 -9.32 5.44
CA GLU A 94 14.39 -10.21 4.29
C GLU A 94 14.75 -9.46 2.99
N LEU A 95 14.29 -8.22 2.83
CA LEU A 95 14.67 -7.35 1.69
C LEU A 95 16.16 -6.96 1.69
N LEU A 96 16.83 -7.09 2.84
CA LEU A 96 18.25 -6.83 3.03
C LEU A 96 19.07 -8.14 3.08
N ASP A 97 18.50 -9.26 2.65
CA ASP A 97 19.07 -10.61 2.60
C ASP A 97 19.66 -11.07 3.96
N ALA A 98 19.09 -10.59 5.07
CA ALA A 98 19.59 -10.85 6.44
C ALA A 98 18.94 -12.07 7.12
N ALA A 99 17.91 -12.65 6.52
CA ALA A 99 17.14 -13.78 7.04
C ALA A 99 16.90 -14.82 5.92
N GLY A 100 16.45 -16.03 6.29
CA GLY A 100 16.28 -17.15 5.36
C GLY A 100 14.80 -17.32 4.97
N PRO A 101 14.48 -17.75 3.74
CA PRO A 101 13.11 -17.65 3.22
C PRO A 101 12.20 -18.74 3.81
N GLU A 102 11.35 -18.38 4.76
CA GLU A 102 10.22 -19.24 5.18
C GLU A 102 9.07 -19.20 4.16
N ASP A 103 8.81 -18.03 3.55
CA ASP A 103 7.83 -17.83 2.48
C ASP A 103 8.45 -17.02 1.32
N ALA A 104 9.09 -17.74 0.39
CA ALA A 104 9.77 -17.12 -0.76
C ALA A 104 8.80 -16.35 -1.68
N GLU A 105 7.53 -16.72 -1.71
CA GLU A 105 6.51 -16.10 -2.56
C GLU A 105 6.01 -14.78 -1.98
N ALA A 106 5.59 -14.78 -0.71
CA ALA A 106 5.22 -13.55 -0.01
C ALA A 106 6.37 -12.54 -0.03
N LEU A 107 7.61 -13.02 0.10
CA LEU A 107 8.77 -12.14 0.02
C LEU A 107 8.98 -11.57 -1.39
N ARG A 108 8.87 -12.38 -2.46
CA ARG A 108 8.92 -11.87 -3.85
C ARG A 108 7.85 -10.80 -4.08
N PHE A 109 6.62 -11.08 -3.66
CA PHE A 109 5.51 -10.14 -3.74
C PHE A 109 5.85 -8.84 -3.01
N ALA A 110 6.32 -8.92 -1.77
CA ALA A 110 6.57 -7.75 -0.97
C ALA A 110 7.68 -6.85 -1.55
N ARG A 111 8.76 -7.42 -2.13
CA ARG A 111 9.74 -6.59 -2.84
C ARG A 111 9.13 -5.92 -4.07
N TRP A 112 8.25 -6.62 -4.78
CA TRP A 112 7.54 -6.04 -5.92
C TRP A 112 6.65 -4.88 -5.46
N ALA A 113 5.78 -5.10 -4.46
CA ALA A 113 4.85 -4.10 -3.94
C ALA A 113 5.59 -2.86 -3.42
N VAL A 114 6.64 -3.04 -2.61
CA VAL A 114 7.43 -1.92 -2.09
C VAL A 114 8.05 -1.10 -3.23
N ARG A 115 8.60 -1.74 -4.27
CA ARG A 115 9.14 -0.99 -5.43
C ARG A 115 8.06 -0.15 -6.12
N ARG A 116 6.85 -0.71 -6.30
CA ARG A 116 5.72 0.02 -6.90
C ARG A 116 5.27 1.19 -6.04
N PHE A 117 5.14 0.97 -4.74
CA PHE A 117 4.80 2.01 -3.78
C PHE A 117 5.88 3.09 -3.70
N GLU A 118 7.16 2.79 -3.89
CA GLU A 118 8.22 3.81 -3.99
C GLU A 118 8.25 4.56 -5.33
N GLY A 119 7.32 4.24 -6.26
CA GLY A 119 7.32 4.80 -7.61
C GLY A 119 8.41 4.22 -8.53
N ARG A 120 9.22 3.27 -8.03
CA ARG A 120 10.26 2.63 -8.83
C ARG A 120 9.62 1.72 -9.88
N GLY A 121 10.05 1.86 -11.12
CA GLY A 121 9.50 1.16 -12.27
C GLY A 121 8.57 2.03 -13.11
N ARG A 122 7.90 3.06 -12.56
CA ARG A 122 7.00 3.94 -13.35
C ARG A 122 7.71 4.58 -14.55
N GLU A 123 8.93 5.08 -14.37
CA GLU A 123 9.71 5.71 -15.44
C GLU A 123 10.23 4.70 -16.47
N ALA A 124 10.59 3.49 -16.04
CA ALA A 124 10.98 2.41 -16.95
C ALA A 124 9.79 1.85 -17.74
N ASP A 125 8.57 2.05 -17.23
CA ASP A 125 7.31 1.65 -17.84
C ASP A 125 6.80 2.69 -18.88
N VAL A 126 7.35 3.91 -18.87
CA VAL A 126 7.04 4.97 -19.86
C VAL A 126 7.58 4.58 -21.23
N GLY A 127 6.70 4.55 -22.24
CA GLY A 127 7.05 4.19 -23.62
C GLY A 127 6.97 2.69 -23.93
N GLN A 128 6.60 1.85 -22.96
CA GLN A 128 6.28 0.45 -23.22
C GLN A 128 4.89 0.31 -23.86
N SER A 129 4.75 -0.64 -24.78
CA SER A 129 3.48 -0.90 -25.48
C SER A 129 2.34 -1.34 -24.56
N ASN A 130 2.66 -1.90 -23.38
CA ASN A 130 1.67 -2.22 -22.34
C ASN A 130 2.18 -1.81 -20.94
N PRO A 131 1.72 -0.67 -20.39
CA PRO A 131 2.18 -0.18 -19.08
C PRO A 131 1.73 -1.09 -17.92
N LEU A 132 0.65 -1.86 -18.06
CA LEU A 132 0.20 -2.76 -17.00
C LEU A 132 1.04 -4.03 -16.91
N ARG A 133 1.50 -4.53 -18.06
CA ARG A 133 2.45 -5.66 -18.12
C ARG A 133 3.77 -5.28 -17.45
N ALA A 134 4.22 -4.08 -17.74
CA ALA A 134 5.37 -3.46 -17.10
C ALA A 134 5.17 -3.31 -15.60
N PHE A 135 4.00 -2.82 -15.17
CA PHE A 135 3.58 -2.70 -13.77
C PHE A 135 3.59 -4.04 -13.00
N LEU A 136 3.13 -5.13 -13.63
CA LEU A 136 3.12 -6.45 -13.00
C LEU A 136 4.48 -7.15 -13.09
N GLY A 137 5.42 -6.64 -13.88
CA GLY A 137 6.74 -7.26 -14.05
C GLY A 137 6.72 -8.51 -14.92
N LEU A 138 5.66 -8.71 -15.72
CA LEU A 138 5.42 -9.91 -16.54
C LEU A 138 6.35 -10.01 -17.78
N HIS A 139 7.29 -9.08 -17.94
CA HIS A 139 8.29 -9.07 -19.01
C HIS A 139 9.57 -9.85 -18.67
N ARG A 140 9.73 -10.27 -17.41
CA ARG A 140 10.92 -10.98 -16.93
C ARG A 140 10.49 -12.36 -16.45
N SER A 141 10.51 -13.31 -17.37
CA SER A 141 10.23 -14.74 -17.16
C SER A 141 8.74 -15.09 -17.01
N SER A 142 8.40 -16.27 -17.51
CA SER A 142 7.14 -17.01 -17.33
C SER A 142 6.81 -17.35 -15.87
N ASP A 143 7.59 -16.86 -14.91
CA ASP A 143 7.41 -17.03 -13.48
C ASP A 143 6.64 -15.84 -12.92
N GLY A 144 5.32 -15.84 -13.18
CA GLY A 144 4.40 -15.00 -12.41
C GLY A 144 4.52 -15.30 -10.92
N LEU A 145 4.05 -14.38 -10.06
CA LEU A 145 3.96 -14.53 -8.60
C LEU A 145 2.90 -15.57 -8.16
N GLY A 146 2.90 -16.74 -8.81
CA GLY A 146 2.00 -17.85 -8.55
C GLY A 146 1.91 -18.76 -9.77
N GLN A 147 2.52 -19.95 -9.71
CA GLN A 147 2.34 -21.01 -10.72
C GLN A 147 0.99 -21.76 -10.54
N GLY A 148 -0.05 -21.11 -10.01
CA GLY A 148 -1.26 -21.77 -9.51
C GLY A 148 -2.54 -21.61 -10.34
N ALA A 149 -2.66 -20.62 -11.23
CA ALA A 149 -3.90 -20.38 -11.97
C ALA A 149 -3.65 -19.76 -13.36
N ARG A 150 -4.59 -19.97 -14.29
CA ARG A 150 -4.55 -19.47 -15.68
C ARG A 150 -4.68 -17.95 -15.72
N ARG A 151 -3.57 -17.22 -15.54
CA ARG A 151 -3.47 -15.81 -15.92
C ARG A 151 -3.60 -15.68 -17.45
N LEU A 152 -4.23 -14.61 -17.92
CA LEU A 152 -4.16 -14.23 -19.33
C LEU A 152 -2.70 -14.07 -19.78
N LEU A 153 -2.38 -14.50 -21.00
CA LEU A 153 -1.04 -14.45 -21.57
C LEU A 153 -1.06 -13.69 -22.90
N GLY A 154 0.13 -13.23 -23.33
CA GLY A 154 0.33 -12.65 -24.66
C GLY A 154 -0.70 -11.56 -25.02
N ALA A 155 -1.22 -11.63 -26.25
CA ALA A 155 -2.14 -10.64 -26.78
C ALA A 155 -3.46 -10.50 -25.99
N ASP A 156 -3.96 -11.60 -25.40
CA ASP A 156 -5.21 -11.57 -24.62
C ASP A 156 -5.05 -10.72 -23.34
N PHE A 157 -3.90 -10.86 -22.67
CA PHE A 157 -3.57 -9.98 -21.55
C PHE A 157 -3.41 -8.53 -22.01
N ASP A 158 -2.79 -8.31 -23.17
CA ASP A 158 -2.56 -6.95 -23.68
C ASP A 158 -3.88 -6.24 -24.02
N ALA A 159 -4.82 -6.96 -24.64
CA ALA A 159 -6.16 -6.46 -24.92
C ALA A 159 -6.94 -6.17 -23.63
N ALA A 160 -6.97 -7.11 -22.67
CA ALA A 160 -7.65 -6.93 -21.40
C ALA A 160 -7.06 -5.76 -20.58
N ALA A 161 -5.74 -5.62 -20.57
CA ALA A 161 -5.06 -4.52 -19.89
C ALA A 161 -5.38 -3.16 -20.52
N ALA A 162 -5.40 -3.09 -21.86
CA ALA A 162 -5.74 -1.86 -22.57
C ALA A 162 -7.21 -1.45 -22.32
N GLU A 163 -8.14 -2.41 -22.40
CA GLU A 163 -9.55 -2.15 -22.09
C GLU A 163 -9.74 -1.68 -20.65
N PHE A 164 -9.11 -2.36 -19.69
CA PHE A 164 -9.15 -1.98 -18.27
C PHE A 164 -8.70 -0.53 -18.05
N LEU A 165 -7.52 -0.17 -18.57
CA LEU A 165 -6.98 1.19 -18.43
C LEU A 165 -7.88 2.23 -19.12
N GLN A 166 -8.36 1.94 -20.33
CA GLN A 166 -9.26 2.81 -21.06
C GLN A 166 -10.57 3.06 -20.28
N ARG A 167 -11.18 2.00 -19.73
CA ARG A 167 -12.42 2.11 -18.96
C ARG A 167 -12.22 2.93 -17.68
N ILE A 168 -11.10 2.75 -16.98
CA ILE A 168 -10.81 3.54 -15.77
C ILE A 168 -10.58 5.01 -16.09
N ASP A 169 -9.80 5.32 -17.14
CA ASP A 169 -9.54 6.71 -17.49
C ASP A 169 -10.78 7.41 -18.09
N ALA A 170 -11.65 6.67 -18.81
CA ALA A 170 -12.91 7.17 -19.33
C ALA A 170 -14.02 7.30 -18.27
N ALA A 171 -13.86 6.70 -17.08
CA ALA A 171 -14.91 6.65 -16.07
C ALA A 171 -15.31 8.03 -15.50
N GLY A 172 -14.49 9.06 -15.67
CA GLY A 172 -14.76 10.40 -15.14
C GLY A 172 -14.76 10.47 -13.61
N LEU A 173 -14.12 9.50 -12.94
CA LEU A 173 -13.99 9.45 -11.48
C LEU A 173 -12.70 10.14 -11.03
N HIS A 174 -12.79 10.82 -9.90
CA HIS A 174 -11.65 11.32 -9.14
C HIS A 174 -10.71 10.15 -8.80
N PRO A 175 -9.37 10.29 -8.85
CA PRO A 175 -8.44 9.19 -8.54
C PRO A 175 -8.76 8.45 -7.22
N PHE A 176 -9.07 9.17 -6.15
CA PHE A 176 -9.47 8.60 -4.85
C PHE A 176 -10.80 7.81 -4.86
N ALA A 177 -11.62 7.96 -5.90
CA ALA A 177 -12.91 7.29 -6.03
C ALA A 177 -12.87 6.08 -6.98
N ARG A 178 -11.77 5.88 -7.72
CA ARG A 178 -11.65 4.81 -8.73
C ARG A 178 -11.54 3.42 -8.12
N GLY A 179 -11.08 3.28 -6.88
CA GLY A 179 -10.66 2.00 -6.29
C GLY A 179 -11.68 0.85 -6.40
N PRO A 180 -12.95 1.03 -5.98
CA PRO A 180 -13.95 -0.03 -6.06
C PRO A 180 -14.25 -0.48 -7.50
N LEU A 181 -14.42 0.47 -8.44
CA LEU A 181 -14.62 0.15 -9.85
C LEU A 181 -13.38 -0.52 -10.44
N ALA A 182 -12.18 -0.03 -10.09
CA ALA A 182 -10.92 -0.61 -10.55
C ALA A 182 -10.75 -2.06 -10.13
N ARG A 183 -10.99 -2.42 -8.87
CA ARG A 183 -10.89 -3.84 -8.45
C ARG A 183 -11.93 -4.72 -9.13
N LEU A 184 -13.15 -4.21 -9.32
CA LEU A 184 -14.19 -4.93 -10.06
C LEU A 184 -13.76 -5.18 -11.52
N LEU A 185 -13.35 -4.13 -12.24
CA LEU A 185 -12.94 -4.25 -13.64
C LEU A 185 -11.68 -5.10 -13.79
N TRP A 186 -10.75 -5.02 -12.84
CA TRP A 186 -9.55 -5.86 -12.80
C TRP A 186 -9.90 -7.35 -12.74
N ARG A 187 -10.84 -7.72 -11.86
CA ARG A 187 -11.35 -9.08 -11.73
C ARG A 187 -12.09 -9.53 -12.98
N LEU A 188 -12.98 -8.70 -13.52
CA LEU A 188 -13.75 -9.02 -14.74
C LEU A 188 -12.84 -9.21 -15.95
N ALA A 189 -11.75 -8.45 -16.03
CA ALA A 189 -10.74 -8.54 -17.09
C ALA A 189 -9.75 -9.71 -16.89
N GLY A 190 -9.78 -10.43 -15.77
CA GLY A 190 -8.88 -11.57 -15.53
C GLY A 190 -7.38 -11.21 -15.50
N LEU A 191 -7.04 -9.99 -15.08
CA LEU A 191 -5.66 -9.46 -15.11
C LEU A 191 -4.72 -10.16 -14.12
N SER A 192 -5.29 -10.76 -13.07
CA SER A 192 -4.61 -11.59 -12.09
C SER A 192 -5.42 -12.87 -11.84
N PRO A 193 -4.77 -13.96 -11.35
CA PRO A 193 -5.47 -15.07 -10.71
C PRO A 193 -6.55 -14.61 -9.73
N ALA A 194 -7.65 -15.35 -9.64
CA ALA A 194 -8.80 -14.99 -8.80
C ALA A 194 -8.45 -14.97 -7.30
N GLU A 195 -7.42 -15.72 -6.93
CA GLU A 195 -6.89 -15.88 -5.58
C GLU A 195 -5.93 -14.75 -5.19
N ILE A 196 -5.45 -13.96 -6.16
CA ILE A 196 -4.45 -12.90 -5.96
C ILE A 196 -5.13 -11.53 -6.10
N ALA A 197 -5.56 -10.97 -4.97
CA ALA A 197 -6.18 -9.65 -4.90
C ALA A 197 -5.15 -8.51 -4.71
N ALA A 198 -3.92 -8.86 -4.31
CA ALA A 198 -2.90 -7.93 -3.92
C ALA A 198 -2.35 -7.13 -5.12
N GLU A 199 -2.32 -7.72 -6.32
CA GLU A 199 -1.90 -6.99 -7.53
C GLU A 199 -2.82 -5.81 -7.83
N ALA A 200 -4.14 -6.04 -7.81
CA ALA A 200 -5.15 -5.00 -7.97
C ALA A 200 -5.06 -3.97 -6.84
N THR A 201 -4.82 -4.42 -5.61
CA THR A 201 -4.72 -3.56 -4.43
C THR A 201 -3.54 -2.60 -4.52
N VAL A 202 -2.35 -3.10 -4.88
CA VAL A 202 -1.16 -2.26 -5.09
C VAL A 202 -1.38 -1.28 -6.24
N TRP A 203 -1.99 -1.74 -7.35
CA TRP A 203 -2.32 -0.86 -8.47
C TRP A 203 -3.26 0.28 -8.06
N VAL A 204 -4.34 -0.03 -7.34
CA VAL A 204 -5.30 0.98 -6.86
C VAL A 204 -4.62 2.00 -5.94
N GLY A 205 -3.74 1.57 -5.04
CA GLY A 205 -2.98 2.49 -4.18
C GLY A 205 -2.12 3.46 -5.00
N CYS A 206 -1.44 2.97 -6.04
CA CYS A 206 -0.64 3.79 -6.95
C CYS A 206 -1.47 4.69 -7.89
N ASP A 207 -2.63 4.21 -8.35
CA ASP A 207 -3.56 4.97 -9.19
C ASP A 207 -4.21 6.12 -8.40
N ALA A 208 -4.58 5.86 -7.15
CA ALA A 208 -5.18 6.86 -6.27
C ALA A 208 -4.22 8.04 -6.00
N ALA A 209 -2.90 7.82 -6.03
CA ALA A 209 -1.91 8.90 -5.86
C ALA A 209 -1.69 9.75 -7.12
N ARG A 210 -2.39 9.50 -8.23
CA ARG A 210 -2.31 10.38 -9.42
C ARG A 210 -2.65 11.83 -9.04
N GLY A 211 -1.79 12.75 -9.45
CA GLY A 211 -1.92 14.18 -9.14
C GLY A 211 -1.29 14.60 -7.81
N CYS A 212 -0.73 13.67 -7.03
CA CYS A 212 0.07 13.99 -5.84
C CYS A 212 1.54 14.27 -6.24
N PRO A 213 2.11 15.44 -5.91
CA PRO A 213 3.51 15.76 -6.18
C PRO A 213 4.55 14.88 -5.48
N ALA A 214 4.30 14.44 -4.24
CA ALA A 214 5.29 13.72 -3.43
C ALA A 214 4.92 12.26 -3.17
N LEU A 215 3.63 11.92 -3.14
CA LEU A 215 3.15 10.56 -2.97
C LEU A 215 3.13 9.78 -4.29
N SER A 216 3.70 8.58 -4.26
CA SER A 216 3.63 7.59 -5.34
C SER A 216 2.53 6.55 -5.16
N PHE A 217 1.92 6.50 -3.97
CA PHE A 217 0.77 5.67 -3.62
C PHE A 217 0.02 6.27 -2.41
N LEU A 218 -1.22 5.85 -2.17
CA LEU A 218 -1.97 6.19 -0.96
C LEU A 218 -2.07 4.99 0.00
N PRO A 219 -1.69 5.12 1.28
CA PRO A 219 -1.77 4.05 2.25
C PRO A 219 -3.22 3.83 2.73
N CYS A 220 -3.60 2.57 2.94
CA CYS A 220 -4.85 2.18 3.61
C CYS A 220 -4.59 1.36 4.90
N GLY A 221 -3.37 0.85 5.10
CA GLY A 221 -2.96 0.14 6.31
C GLY A 221 -3.92 -0.99 6.70
N ALA A 222 -4.30 -1.07 7.97
CA ALA A 222 -5.16 -2.15 8.49
C ALA A 222 -6.54 -2.26 7.81
N ALA A 223 -7.00 -1.21 7.09
CA ALA A 223 -8.25 -1.27 6.34
C ALA A 223 -8.17 -2.19 5.11
N GLN A 224 -6.98 -2.61 4.67
CA GLN A 224 -6.79 -3.43 3.47
C GLN A 224 -7.68 -4.68 3.45
N HIS A 225 -7.73 -5.42 4.55
CA HIS A 225 -8.61 -6.60 4.67
C HIS A 225 -10.08 -6.28 4.39
N ARG A 226 -10.59 -5.13 4.88
CA ARG A 226 -11.99 -4.72 4.66
C ARG A 226 -12.26 -4.30 3.22
N LEU A 227 -11.24 -3.78 2.52
CA LEU A 227 -11.35 -3.36 1.12
C LEU A 227 -11.39 -4.53 0.15
N LEU A 228 -10.83 -5.69 0.54
CA LEU A 228 -10.95 -6.93 -0.22
C LEU A 228 -12.36 -7.52 -0.17
N VAL A 229 -13.16 -7.16 0.84
CA VAL A 229 -14.56 -7.60 0.97
C VAL A 229 -15.47 -6.71 0.12
N GLU A 230 -15.63 -7.09 -1.14
CA GLU A 230 -16.43 -6.37 -2.16
C GLU A 230 -17.93 -6.68 -2.11
N VAL A 231 -18.52 -6.63 -0.90
CA VAL A 231 -19.96 -6.87 -0.67
C VAL A 231 -20.70 -5.54 -0.49
N GLY A 232 -22.00 -5.50 -0.77
CA GLY A 232 -22.87 -4.35 -0.50
C GLY A 232 -23.07 -3.42 -1.69
N ALA A 233 -23.84 -2.34 -1.46
CA ALA A 233 -24.19 -1.36 -2.49
C ALA A 233 -22.98 -0.52 -2.92
N PRO A 234 -23.00 0.09 -4.11
CA PRO A 234 -21.90 0.92 -4.62
C PRO A 234 -21.50 2.05 -3.67
N GLN A 235 -22.50 2.67 -3.02
CA GLN A 235 -22.28 3.73 -2.04
C GLN A 235 -21.48 3.24 -0.84
N ASP A 236 -21.81 2.08 -0.27
CA ASP A 236 -21.09 1.51 0.88
C ASP A 236 -19.66 1.12 0.52
N ARG A 237 -19.44 0.66 -0.73
CA ARG A 237 -18.11 0.31 -1.23
C ARG A 237 -17.25 1.56 -1.40
N LEU A 238 -17.80 2.63 -1.99
CA LEU A 238 -17.05 3.88 -2.18
C LEU A 238 -16.81 4.59 -0.85
N HIS A 239 -17.80 4.63 0.05
CA HIS A 239 -17.66 5.19 1.39
C HIS A 239 -16.51 4.52 2.15
N ARG A 240 -16.51 3.19 2.27
CA ARG A 240 -15.42 2.43 2.92
C ARG A 240 -14.06 2.69 2.29
N HIS A 241 -14.01 2.84 0.96
CA HIS A 241 -12.77 3.15 0.27
C HIS A 241 -12.24 4.55 0.62
N LEU A 242 -13.10 5.57 0.57
CA LEU A 242 -12.72 6.95 0.92
C LEU A 242 -12.33 7.08 2.40
N GLU A 243 -13.05 6.38 3.28
CA GLU A 243 -12.75 6.31 4.70
C GLU A 243 -11.39 5.65 4.96
N ALA A 244 -11.09 4.53 4.29
CA ALA A 244 -9.80 3.87 4.37
C ALA A 244 -8.64 4.75 3.89
N LEU A 245 -8.79 5.46 2.77
CA LEU A 245 -7.78 6.40 2.27
C LEU A 245 -7.55 7.55 3.26
N ARG A 246 -8.63 8.11 3.82
CA ARG A 246 -8.54 9.21 4.79
C ARG A 246 -7.87 8.76 6.09
N ALA A 247 -8.30 7.63 6.63
CA ALA A 247 -7.73 7.06 7.85
C ALA A 247 -6.25 6.67 7.66
N GLY A 248 -5.93 6.03 6.52
CA GLY A 248 -4.57 5.66 6.16
C GLY A 248 -3.64 6.87 5.99
N ALA A 249 -4.14 7.96 5.38
CA ALA A 249 -3.36 9.21 5.28
C ALA A 249 -3.07 9.83 6.66
N VAL A 250 -4.06 9.87 7.56
CA VAL A 250 -3.88 10.36 8.94
C VAL A 250 -2.87 9.51 9.71
N GLU A 251 -3.01 8.18 9.65
CA GLU A 251 -2.11 7.25 10.33
C GLU A 251 -0.67 7.34 9.79
N ALA A 252 -0.51 7.49 8.47
CA ALA A 252 0.79 7.70 7.86
C ALA A 252 1.46 8.98 8.41
N ARG A 253 0.72 10.08 8.56
CA ARG A 253 1.24 11.31 9.15
C ARG A 253 1.64 11.14 10.61
N HIS A 254 0.82 10.46 11.41
CA HIS A 254 1.16 10.13 12.80
C HIS A 254 2.45 9.31 12.89
N HIS A 255 2.60 8.30 12.02
CA HIS A 255 3.81 7.51 11.96
C HIS A 255 5.06 8.36 11.62
N LEU A 256 4.96 9.23 10.61
CA LEU A 256 6.06 10.13 10.25
C LEU A 256 6.37 11.16 11.36
N ALA A 257 5.35 11.64 12.06
CA ALA A 257 5.53 12.51 13.22
C ALA A 257 6.22 11.77 14.37
N ALA A 258 5.87 10.51 14.63
CA ALA A 258 6.53 9.68 15.63
C ALA A 258 8.02 9.47 15.33
N VAL A 259 8.40 9.25 14.06
CA VAL A 259 9.81 9.17 13.64
C VAL A 259 10.53 10.50 13.89
N ARG A 260 9.91 11.64 13.58
CA ARG A 260 10.51 12.97 13.86
C ARG A 260 10.68 13.21 15.35
N GLY A 261 9.66 12.92 16.15
CA GLY A 261 9.70 13.05 17.61
C GLY A 261 10.75 12.14 18.24
N TRP A 262 10.85 10.90 17.78
CA TRP A 262 11.93 9.99 18.15
C TRP A 262 13.30 10.57 17.83
N HIS A 263 13.51 11.08 16.62
CA HIS A 263 14.81 11.62 16.21
C HIS A 263 15.25 12.80 17.10
N GLN A 264 14.33 13.73 17.39
CA GLN A 264 14.60 14.86 18.28
C GLN A 264 14.93 14.41 19.71
N ALA A 265 14.16 13.49 20.27
CA ALA A 265 14.41 12.95 21.60
C ALA A 265 15.74 12.19 21.68
N ALA A 266 16.03 11.36 20.67
CA ALA A 266 17.27 10.60 20.59
C ALA A 266 18.50 11.51 20.47
N LEU A 267 18.41 12.62 19.73
CA LEU A 267 19.50 13.60 19.65
C LEU A 267 19.78 14.26 21.01
N ALA A 268 18.73 14.63 21.75
CA ALA A 268 18.88 15.23 23.08
C ALA A 268 19.54 14.26 24.06
N GLU A 269 19.10 13.00 24.07
CA GLU A 269 19.63 11.97 24.98
C GLU A 269 21.06 11.54 24.60
N ALA A 270 21.34 11.39 23.29
CA ALA A 270 22.67 11.08 22.79
C ALA A 270 23.69 12.21 23.01
N GLY A 271 23.25 13.41 23.40
CA GLY A 271 24.12 14.53 23.79
C GLY A 271 25.05 14.21 24.96
N ALA A 272 24.74 13.19 25.77
CA ALA A 272 25.64 12.68 26.81
C ALA A 272 26.88 11.96 26.25
N ILE A 273 26.89 11.59 24.97
CA ILE A 273 28.02 10.95 24.29
C ILE A 273 28.88 12.02 23.62
N LYS A 274 30.18 12.06 23.95
CA LYS A 274 31.11 13.02 23.37
C LYS A 274 31.25 12.86 21.85
N GLY A 275 31.18 13.97 21.12
CA GLY A 275 31.42 14.05 19.68
C GLY A 275 30.13 14.06 18.84
N GLN A 276 30.28 14.24 17.53
CA GLN A 276 29.14 14.43 16.61
C GLN A 276 28.60 13.11 16.02
N ASN A 277 29.39 12.03 16.07
CA ASN A 277 29.07 10.75 15.45
C ASN A 277 27.74 10.11 15.90
N PRO A 278 27.32 10.18 17.18
CA PRO A 278 26.01 9.68 17.59
C PRO A 278 24.87 10.37 16.83
N GLY A 279 24.93 11.69 16.69
CA GLY A 279 23.94 12.46 15.94
C GLY A 279 23.91 12.09 14.45
N ARG A 280 25.07 11.83 13.84
CA ARG A 280 25.16 11.37 12.44
C ARG A 280 24.48 10.01 12.25
N ILE A 281 24.71 9.07 13.17
CA ILE A 281 24.05 7.74 13.13
C ILE A 281 22.53 7.87 13.31
N LEU A 282 22.09 8.70 14.25
CA LEU A 282 20.66 8.93 14.48
C LEU A 282 19.97 9.56 13.27
N ALA A 283 20.63 10.51 12.60
CA ALA A 283 20.13 11.10 11.37
C ALA A 283 19.97 10.06 10.24
N VAL A 284 20.94 9.15 10.09
CA VAL A 284 20.85 8.03 9.14
C VAL A 284 19.66 7.12 9.47
N LEU A 285 19.47 6.75 10.74
CA LEU A 285 18.36 5.89 11.15
C LEU A 285 16.99 6.60 11.14
N ALA A 286 16.96 7.93 11.18
CA ALA A 286 15.75 8.70 10.89
C ALA A 286 15.41 8.62 9.40
N ALA A 287 16.41 8.84 8.55
CA ALA A 287 16.30 8.81 7.10
C ALA A 287 16.04 7.41 6.52
N HIS A 288 16.38 6.34 7.23
CA HIS A 288 16.28 4.99 6.69
C HIS A 288 15.59 4.03 7.67
N PRO A 289 14.54 3.29 7.25
CA PRO A 289 13.78 2.42 8.15
C PRO A 289 14.58 1.40 8.92
N LEU A 290 15.46 0.72 8.21
CA LEU A 290 16.24 -0.38 8.70
C LEU A 290 17.53 -0.45 7.88
N MET A 291 18.68 -0.62 8.52
CA MET A 291 19.98 -0.64 7.85
C MET A 291 20.98 -1.61 8.50
N HIS A 292 21.89 -2.15 7.69
CA HIS A 292 23.07 -2.86 8.19
C HIS A 292 24.08 -1.88 8.78
N THR A 293 24.87 -2.35 9.75
CA THR A 293 25.92 -1.52 10.37
C THR A 293 26.89 -0.93 9.34
N ALA A 294 27.25 -1.67 8.28
CA ALA A 294 28.17 -1.20 7.24
C ALA A 294 27.59 -0.02 6.44
N ASP A 295 26.29 -0.06 6.15
CA ASP A 295 25.61 1.01 5.44
C ASP A 295 25.42 2.24 6.34
N VAL A 296 25.13 2.02 7.62
CA VAL A 296 25.11 3.10 8.63
C VAL A 296 26.47 3.78 8.70
N ALA A 297 27.56 3.01 8.77
CA ALA A 297 28.91 3.56 8.82
C ALA A 297 29.23 4.41 7.59
N THR A 298 28.89 3.90 6.40
CA THR A 298 29.09 4.60 5.12
C THR A 298 28.32 5.91 5.08
N ARG A 299 27.01 5.89 5.40
CA ARG A 299 26.15 7.08 5.33
C ARG A 299 26.43 8.10 6.43
N ALA A 300 26.84 7.64 7.61
CA ALA A 300 27.25 8.52 8.70
C ALA A 300 28.71 9.00 8.55
N GLU A 301 29.44 8.53 7.53
CA GLU A 301 30.86 8.76 7.27
C GLU A 301 31.73 8.53 8.52
N VAL A 302 31.56 7.36 9.14
CA VAL A 302 32.36 6.90 10.27
C VAL A 302 32.97 5.55 9.96
N SER A 303 34.02 5.16 10.69
CA SER A 303 34.54 3.80 10.56
C SER A 303 33.51 2.77 11.01
N ARG A 304 33.52 1.58 10.40
CA ARG A 304 32.64 0.47 10.78
C ARG A 304 32.71 0.14 12.27
N ILE A 305 33.91 0.10 12.84
CA ILE A 305 34.14 -0.13 14.28
C ILE A 305 33.45 0.97 15.12
N THR A 306 33.51 2.22 14.68
CA THR A 306 32.83 3.34 15.35
C THR A 306 31.31 3.18 15.30
N ALA A 307 30.77 2.81 14.13
CA ALA A 307 29.34 2.55 13.98
C ALA A 307 28.88 1.39 14.87
N GLU A 308 29.58 0.26 14.87
CA GLU A 308 29.27 -0.90 15.71
C GLU A 308 29.21 -0.53 17.20
N ARG A 309 30.24 0.17 17.70
CA ARG A 309 30.29 0.62 19.10
C ARG A 309 29.17 1.61 19.44
N LEU A 310 28.90 2.57 18.57
CA LEU A 310 27.87 3.58 18.82
C LEU A 310 26.47 3.00 18.73
N LEU A 311 26.18 2.13 17.75
CA LEU A 311 24.89 1.45 17.63
C LEU A 311 24.61 0.58 18.85
N ALA A 312 25.59 -0.18 19.34
CA ALA A 312 25.48 -0.95 20.57
C ALA A 312 25.13 -0.04 21.77
N ARG A 313 25.88 1.05 21.95
CA ARG A 313 25.62 2.01 23.04
C ARG A 313 24.25 2.69 22.94
N LEU A 314 23.85 3.12 21.75
CA LEU A 314 22.53 3.72 21.52
C LEU A 314 21.41 2.71 21.78
N ALA A 315 21.65 1.41 21.55
CA ALA A 315 20.69 0.35 21.84
C ALA A 315 20.57 0.08 23.34
N GLU A 316 21.69 0.08 24.06
CA GLU A 316 21.71 0.01 25.54
C GLU A 316 20.95 1.18 26.18
N MET A 317 21.02 2.37 25.57
CA MET A 317 20.22 3.55 25.95
C MET A 317 18.74 3.44 25.53
N GLY A 318 18.34 2.41 24.79
CA GLY A 318 16.97 2.25 24.28
C GLY A 318 16.60 3.23 23.18
N LEU A 319 17.57 3.88 22.52
CA LEU A 319 17.32 4.82 21.42
C LEU A 319 17.14 4.12 20.08
N VAL A 320 17.86 3.03 19.86
CA VAL A 320 17.78 2.22 18.64
C VAL A 320 17.46 0.77 19.00
N ARG A 321 17.01 -0.01 18.02
CA ARG A 321 16.73 -1.44 18.19
C ARG A 321 17.47 -2.27 17.15
N GLU A 322 17.87 -3.47 17.57
CA GLU A 322 18.33 -4.52 16.66
C GLU A 322 17.12 -5.38 16.22
N ALA A 323 16.90 -5.55 14.92
CA ALA A 323 15.73 -6.28 14.38
C ALA A 323 16.00 -7.77 14.15
N THR A 324 17.26 -8.20 14.06
CA THR A 324 17.65 -9.52 13.52
C THR A 324 17.92 -10.62 14.55
N GLY A 325 17.70 -10.38 15.84
CA GLY A 325 17.74 -11.42 16.89
C GLY A 325 18.95 -12.37 16.83
N ALA A 326 20.18 -11.83 16.97
CA ALA A 326 21.44 -12.60 17.01
C ALA A 326 21.85 -13.34 15.71
N LYS A 327 21.23 -13.04 14.55
CA LYS A 327 21.73 -13.51 13.24
C LYS A 327 23.10 -12.89 12.88
N ARG A 328 23.76 -13.46 11.85
CA ARG A 328 25.12 -13.08 11.38
C ARG A 328 25.25 -11.61 10.97
N PHE A 329 24.14 -10.98 10.57
CA PHE A 329 24.09 -9.56 10.19
C PHE A 329 23.09 -8.83 11.07
N ARG A 330 23.53 -7.72 11.70
CA ARG A 330 22.69 -6.91 12.57
C ARG A 330 22.01 -5.79 11.78
N LEU A 331 20.69 -5.75 11.88
CA LEU A 331 19.88 -4.68 11.33
C LEU A 331 19.41 -3.73 12.41
N TRP A 332 19.59 -2.45 12.16
CA TRP A 332 19.31 -1.38 13.11
C TRP A 332 18.19 -0.48 12.61
N GLY A 333 17.32 -0.09 13.51
CA GLY A 333 16.24 0.86 13.23
C GLY A 333 15.95 1.74 14.44
N ALA A 334 15.16 2.78 14.20
CA ALA A 334 14.60 3.62 15.25
C ALA A 334 13.75 2.77 16.22
N ARG A 335 13.90 3.02 17.52
CA ARG A 335 12.98 2.50 18.54
C ARG A 335 11.87 3.52 18.76
N LEU A 336 10.83 3.42 17.93
CA LEU A 336 9.60 4.19 18.14
C LEU A 336 8.92 3.69 19.42
N ARG A 337 8.43 4.62 20.25
CA ARG A 337 7.67 4.30 21.46
C ARG A 337 6.21 4.03 21.14
#